data_AF-A0AAW9AWQ1-F1
#
_entry.id   AF-A0AAW9AWQ1-F1
#
_cell.length_a   1.000
_cell.length_b   1.000
_cell.length_c   1.000
_cell.angle_alpha   90.00
_cell.angle_beta   90.00
_cell.angle_gamma   90.00
#
_symmetry.space_group_name_H-M   'P 1'
#
loop_
_entity.id
_entity.type
_entity.pdbx_description
1 polymer ?
#
loop_
_entity_poly.entity_id
_entity_poly.type
_entity_poly.pdbx_seq_one_letter_code
_entity_poly.pdbx_strand_id
1 'polypeptide(L)'
;MMTGSTVALIAKLQSNGWHHSIRNVNSTAYCVDSLSKDGVTIIDICTIKSRLVDGVEVSERFLSAYVTTFDHDFEIDTLKGLFHWLESKNFIESEHSLNESEQ
;
A
#
# COMPACT_ATOMS: atom_id res chain seq x y z
N MET A 1 -11.15 5.80 -11.96
CA MET A 1 -11.44 4.67 -11.03
C MET A 1 -10.22 3.76 -11.00
N MET A 2 -9.24 4.04 -10.13
CA MET A 2 -8.26 3.02 -9.80
C MET A 2 -8.94 2.00 -8.90
N THR A 3 -8.97 0.75 -9.32
CA THR A 3 -9.44 -0.38 -8.52
C THR A 3 -8.61 -0.43 -7.23
N GLY A 4 -9.27 -0.27 -6.08
CA GLY A 4 -8.65 -0.21 -4.76
C GLY A 4 -8.06 -1.55 -4.31
N SER A 5 -6.98 -1.99 -4.96
CA SER A 5 -6.19 -3.16 -4.58
C SER A 5 -4.82 -2.72 -4.07
N THR A 6 -4.24 -3.50 -3.16
CA THR A 6 -2.89 -3.26 -2.64
C THR A 6 -1.85 -3.20 -3.76
N VAL A 7 -1.99 -4.08 -4.76
CA VAL A 7 -1.11 -4.15 -5.93
C VAL A 7 -1.11 -2.83 -6.70
N ALA A 8 -2.29 -2.24 -6.96
CA ALA A 8 -2.37 -0.96 -7.65
C ALA A 8 -1.74 0.17 -6.83
N LEU A 9 -1.91 0.14 -5.51
CA LEU A 9 -1.28 1.10 -4.62
C LEU A 9 0.26 0.99 -4.65
N ILE A 10 0.80 -0.22 -4.52
CA ILE A 10 2.24 -0.47 -4.58
C ILE A 10 2.82 0.04 -5.91
N ALA A 11 2.15 -0.27 -7.03
CA ALA A 11 2.56 0.21 -8.35
C ALA A 11 2.57 1.74 -8.44
N LYS A 12 1.54 2.43 -7.90
CA LYS A 12 1.48 3.91 -7.84
C LYS A 12 2.59 4.50 -6.99
N LEU A 13 2.93 3.86 -5.87
CA LEU A 13 4.04 4.31 -5.02
C LEU A 13 5.39 4.13 -5.73
N GLN A 14 5.61 3.00 -6.39
CA GLN A 14 6.81 2.77 -7.20
C GLN A 14 6.96 3.82 -8.31
N SER A 15 5.89 4.18 -9.01
CA SER A 15 5.94 5.26 -10.01
C SER A 15 6.25 6.64 -9.41
N ASN A 16 5.94 6.84 -8.13
CA ASN A 16 6.26 8.06 -7.37
C ASN A 16 7.61 7.99 -6.65
N GLY A 17 8.51 7.13 -7.12
CA GLY A 17 9.90 7.04 -6.65
C GLY A 17 10.06 6.34 -5.30
N TRP A 18 9.05 5.59 -4.83
CA TRP A 18 9.24 4.71 -3.68
C TRP A 18 10.04 3.47 -4.09
N HIS A 19 11.00 3.10 -3.25
CA HIS A 19 11.73 1.84 -3.40
C HIS A 19 10.93 0.71 -2.77
N HIS A 20 10.63 -0.32 -3.56
CA HIS A 20 9.87 -1.50 -3.14
C HIS A 20 10.79 -2.70 -2.94
N SER A 21 10.62 -3.39 -1.83
CA SER A 21 11.26 -4.66 -1.52
C SER A 21 10.27 -5.59 -0.85
N ILE A 22 10.35 -6.88 -1.18
CA ILE A 22 9.54 -7.91 -0.53
C ILE A 22 10.32 -8.39 0.69
N ARG A 23 9.76 -8.20 1.90
CA ARG A 23 10.35 -8.83 3.08
C ARG A 23 9.94 -10.29 3.09
N ASN A 24 10.92 -11.18 3.08
CA ASN A 24 10.68 -12.60 3.12
C ASN A 24 10.20 -12.98 4.53
N VAL A 25 8.91 -12.87 4.76
CA VAL A 25 8.24 -13.46 5.91
C VAL A 25 8.08 -14.95 5.61
N ASN A 26 8.61 -15.82 6.47
CA ASN A 26 8.46 -17.28 6.41
C ASN A 26 7.01 -17.71 6.70
N SER A 27 6.03 -17.11 6.02
CA SER A 27 4.61 -17.30 6.18
C SER A 27 4.03 -17.87 4.88
N THR A 28 3.26 -18.95 5.01
CA THR A 28 2.50 -19.53 3.90
C THR A 28 1.20 -18.76 3.63
N ALA A 29 0.75 -17.92 4.57
CA ALA A 29 -0.54 -17.25 4.52
C ALA A 29 -0.46 -15.74 4.23
N TYR A 30 0.66 -15.10 4.57
CA TYR A 30 0.80 -13.64 4.54
C TYR A 30 2.00 -13.20 3.69
N CYS A 31 1.88 -12.03 3.07
CA CYS A 31 2.96 -11.31 2.39
C CYS A 31 3.16 -9.97 3.10
N VAL A 32 4.41 -9.49 3.10
CA VAL A 32 4.74 -8.14 3.56
C VAL A 32 5.54 -7.44 2.48
N ASP A 33 4.95 -6.40 1.92
CA ASP A 33 5.57 -5.51 0.95
C ASP A 33 6.12 -4.28 1.68
N SER A 34 7.43 -4.08 1.60
CA SER A 34 8.13 -2.96 2.25
C SER A 34 8.43 -1.88 1.22
N LEU A 35 7.87 -0.71 1.43
CA LEU A 35 8.04 0.48 0.61
C LEU A 35 8.82 1.53 1.40
N SER A 36 9.92 2.03 0.85
CA SER A 36 10.75 3.07 1.50
C SER A 36 10.91 4.29 0.61
N LYS A 37 10.93 5.48 1.23
CA LYS A 37 11.13 6.77 0.57
C LYS A 37 11.99 7.70 1.42
N ASP A 38 12.80 8.49 0.74
CA ASP A 38 13.67 9.53 1.32
C ASP A 38 14.63 9.02 2.42
N GLY A 39 14.91 7.72 2.46
CA GLY A 39 15.77 7.06 3.45
C GLY A 39 15.22 7.03 4.89
N VAL A 40 14.00 7.50 5.10
CA VAL A 40 13.43 7.73 6.44
C VAL A 40 12.00 7.20 6.57
N THR A 41 11.19 7.32 5.52
CA THR A 41 9.80 6.84 5.57
C THR A 41 9.75 5.41 5.08
N ILE A 42 9.19 4.50 5.88
CA ILE A 42 8.99 3.10 5.55
C ILE A 42 7.53 2.72 5.80
N ILE A 43 6.94 1.99 4.85
CA ILE A 43 5.61 1.41 4.98
C ILE A 43 5.73 -0.10 4.75
N ASP A 44 5.36 -0.88 5.75
CA ASP A 44 5.21 -2.33 5.62
C ASP A 44 3.74 -2.66 5.45
N ILE A 45 3.36 -3.07 4.23
CA ILE A 45 1.99 -3.44 3.89
C ILE A 45 1.82 -4.94 4.04
N CYS A 46 0.95 -5.36 4.95
CA CYS A 46 0.64 -6.77 5.20
C CYS A 46 -0.62 -7.19 4.42
N THR A 47 -0.52 -8.30 3.69
CA THR A 47 -1.64 -8.86 2.92
C THR A 47 -1.78 -10.36 3.16
N ILE A 48 -3.00 -10.87 3.01
CA ILE A 48 -3.24 -12.33 2.89
C ILE A 48 -2.92 -12.72 1.45
N LYS A 49 -2.05 -13.71 1.27
CA LYS A 49 -1.71 -14.26 -0.06
C LYS A 49 -2.96 -14.80 -0.75
N SER A 50 -3.07 -14.59 -2.07
CA SER A 50 -4.11 -15.26 -2.84
C SER A 50 -3.95 -16.78 -2.73
N ARG A 51 -5.07 -17.49 -2.67
CA ARG A 51 -5.07 -18.95 -2.55
C ARG A 51 -6.27 -19.55 -3.26
N LEU A 52 -6.12 -20.79 -3.73
CA LEU A 52 -7.22 -21.58 -4.24
C LEU A 52 -7.95 -22.25 -3.06
N VAL A 53 -9.26 -22.02 -2.94
CA VAL A 53 -10.15 -22.72 -2.00
C VAL A 53 -11.20 -23.45 -2.85
N ASP A 54 -11.20 -24.78 -2.79
CA ASP A 54 -12.11 -25.63 -3.59
C ASP A 54 -12.08 -25.33 -5.10
N GLY A 55 -10.91 -24.98 -5.63
CA GLY A 55 -10.71 -24.61 -7.03
C GLY A 55 -11.05 -23.17 -7.39
N VAL A 56 -11.50 -22.35 -6.42
CA VAL A 56 -11.81 -20.93 -6.59
C VAL A 56 -10.65 -20.08 -6.05
N GLU A 57 -10.13 -19.16 -6.86
CA GLU A 57 -9.12 -18.21 -6.41
C GLU A 57 -9.74 -17.16 -5.48
N VAL A 58 -9.28 -17.15 -4.23
CA VAL A 58 -9.57 -16.09 -3.27
C VAL A 58 -8.49 -15.04 -3.43
N SER A 59 -8.89 -13.84 -3.86
CA SER A 59 -8.00 -12.71 -4.08
C SER A 59 -7.25 -12.29 -2.82
N GLU A 60 -6.10 -11.65 -3.03
CA GLU A 60 -5.33 -11.00 -1.97
C GLU A 60 -6.22 -10.03 -1.17
N ARG A 61 -6.00 -9.96 0.15
CA ARG A 61 -6.69 -9.01 1.03
C ARG A 61 -5.71 -8.21 1.86
N PHE A 62 -5.85 -6.88 1.85
CA PHE A 62 -5.17 -5.97 2.75
C PHE A 62 -5.54 -6.29 4.21
N LEU A 63 -4.54 -6.31 5.10
CA LEU A 63 -4.72 -6.46 6.53
C LEU A 63 -4.46 -5.15 7.26
N SER A 64 -3.22 -4.68 7.19
CA SER A 64 -2.79 -3.42 7.78
C SER A 64 -1.52 -2.92 7.10
N ALA A 65 -1.18 -1.68 7.38
CA ALA A 65 0.11 -1.10 7.03
C ALA A 65 0.76 -0.49 8.25
N TYR A 66 1.99 -0.89 8.54
CA TYR A 66 2.80 -0.27 9.58
C TYR A 66 3.67 0.81 8.96
N VAL A 67 3.55 2.04 9.46
CA VAL A 67 4.27 3.20 8.96
C VAL A 67 5.31 3.62 9.98
N THR A 68 6.57 3.69 9.56
CA THR A 68 7.69 4.24 10.30
C THR A 68 8.13 5.54 9.63
N THR A 69 8.24 6.60 10.43
CA THR A 69 8.77 7.91 10.01
C THR A 69 9.91 8.33 10.93
N PHE A 70 10.48 9.52 10.73
CA PHE A 70 11.49 10.04 11.65
C PHE A 70 10.95 10.21 13.08
N ASP A 71 9.71 10.68 13.20
CA ASP A 71 9.17 11.16 14.47
C ASP A 71 8.26 10.12 15.15
N HIS A 72 7.55 9.29 14.37
CA HIS A 72 6.46 8.44 14.85
C HIS A 72 6.38 7.12 14.08
N ASP A 73 5.91 6.10 14.80
CA ASP A 73 5.47 4.83 14.26
C ASP A 73 3.99 4.61 14.56
N PHE A 74 3.23 4.12 13.58
CA PHE A 74 1.80 3.83 13.76
C PHE A 74 1.27 2.82 12.74
N GLU A 75 0.15 2.19 13.06
CA GLU A 75 -0.54 1.22 12.20
C GLU A 75 -1.78 1.84 11.54
N ILE A 76 -2.05 1.44 10.30
CA ILE A 76 -3.25 1.78 9.55
C ILE A 76 -3.98 0.50 9.14
N ASP A 77 -5.18 0.30 9.68
CA ASP A 77 -5.93 -0.97 9.57
C ASP A 77 -6.80 -1.10 8.31
N THR A 78 -6.83 -0.07 7.45
CA THR A 78 -7.62 -0.11 6.22
C THR A 78 -6.86 0.46 5.04
N LEU A 79 -7.04 -0.15 3.86
CA LEU A 79 -6.45 0.33 2.62
C LEU A 79 -6.88 1.78 2.33
N LYS A 80 -8.15 2.13 2.59
CA LYS A 80 -8.65 3.49 2.45
C LYS A 80 -7.95 4.48 3.40
N GLY A 81 -7.70 4.09 4.64
CA GLY A 81 -6.94 4.90 5.59
C GLY A 81 -5.51 5.15 5.10
N LEU A 82 -4.89 4.14 4.49
CA LEU A 82 -3.54 4.26 3.95
C LEU A 82 -3.51 5.24 2.77
N PHE A 83 -4.48 5.15 1.85
CA PHE A 83 -4.64 6.12 0.76
C PHE A 83 -4.75 7.55 1.29
N HIS A 84 -5.66 7.81 2.24
CA HIS A 84 -5.83 9.14 2.81
C HIS A 84 -4.58 9.67 3.49
N TRP A 85 -3.85 8.81 4.21
CA TRP A 85 -2.59 9.23 4.81
C TRP A 85 -1.55 9.61 3.74
N LEU A 86 -1.38 8.79 2.70
CA LEU A 86 -0.46 9.07 1.59
C LEU A 86 -0.81 10.37 0.86
N GLU A 87 -2.10 10.63 0.62
CA GLU A 87 -2.59 11.89 0.05
C GLU A 87 -2.27 13.08 0.97
N SER A 88 -2.53 12.95 2.28
CA SER A 88 -2.27 14.03 3.26
C SER A 88 -0.79 14.42 3.36
N LYS A 89 0.12 13.52 2.96
CA LYS A 89 1.56 13.75 2.91
C LYS A 89 2.05 14.14 1.51
N ASN A 90 1.16 14.28 0.53
CA ASN A 90 1.48 14.52 -0.88
C ASN A 90 2.40 13.44 -1.50
N PHE A 91 2.35 12.21 -1.00
CA PHE A 91 3.09 11.09 -1.58
C PHE A 91 2.42 10.52 -2.83
N ILE A 92 1.11 10.73 -2.95
CA ILE A 92 0.31 10.45 -4.13
C ILE A 92 -0.61 11.63 -4.39
N GLU A 93 -0.93 11.87 -5.67
CA GLU A 93 -1.93 12.86 -6.04
C GLU A 93 -3.31 12.44 -5.54
N SER A 94 -4.03 13.42 -5.00
CA SER A 94 -5.44 13.26 -4.61
C SER A 94 -6.29 13.09 -5.88
N GLU A 95 -7.18 12.10 -5.89
CA GLU A 95 -8.07 11.90 -7.05
C GLU A 95 -9.01 13.11 -7.28
N HIS A 96 -9.17 13.99 -6.29
CA HIS A 96 -9.92 15.24 -6.44
C HIS A 96 -9.23 16.29 -7.33
N SER A 97 -7.91 16.23 -7.50
CA SER A 97 -7.16 17.21 -8.30
C SER A 97 -7.25 16.98 -9.82
N LEU A 98 -7.65 15.78 -10.25
CA LEU A 98 -7.71 15.41 -11.67
C LEU A 98 -8.99 15.92 -12.37
N ASN A 99 -10.05 16.25 -11.62
CA ASN A 99 -11.31 16.72 -12.20
C ASN A 99 -11.39 18.24 -12.38
N GLU A 100 -10.44 19.01 -11.85
CA GLU A 100 -10.43 20.48 -12.00
C GLU A 100 -9.63 20.95 -13.23
N SER A 101 -9.08 20.01 -14.02
CA SER A 101 -8.30 20.32 -15.24
C SER A 101 -9.09 20.12 -16.54
N GLU A 102 -10.36 19.70 -16.46
CA GLU A 102 -11.26 19.47 -17.61
C GLU A 102 -12.44 20.46 -17.65
N GLN A 103 -12.26 21.72 -17.21
CA GLN A 103 -13.22 22.81 -17.43
C GLN A 103 -12.61 23.99 -18.18
#